data_AF-A0A2G1Z367-F1
#
_entry.id   AF-A0A2G1Z367-F1
#
_cell.length_a   1.000
_cell.length_b   1.000
_cell.length_c   1.000
_cell.angle_alpha   90.00
_cell.angle_beta   90.00
_cell.angle_gamma   90.00
#
_symmetry.space_group_name_H-M   'P 1'
#
loop_
_entity.id
_entity.type
_entity.pdbx_description
1 polymer ?
#
loop_
_entity_poly.entity_id
_entity_poly.type
_entity_poly.pdbx_seq_one_letter_code
_entity_poly.pdbx_strand_id
1 'polypeptide(L)'
;MRLLLASFFLLLTMLPASAEENHPTFTDTEKASILSHGPWPPTLKPDPSNRFSGAPAAIAYGQQLFQEMRLSKGTLLSCASCHQPDRQFMDGVPLNRGHQLLDRH
;
A
#
# COMPACT_ATOMS: atom_id res chain seq x y z
N MET A 1 27.93 -39.64 -29.87
CA MET A 1 27.21 -40.53 -28.93
C MET A 1 28.10 -40.65 -27.70
N ARG A 2 27.91 -39.90 -26.61
CA ARG A 2 26.69 -39.75 -25.82
C ARG A 2 26.60 -38.32 -25.26
N LEU A 3 25.44 -37.71 -25.49
CA LEU A 3 24.93 -36.57 -24.73
C LEU A 3 24.72 -36.99 -23.26
N LEU A 4 24.42 -35.98 -22.44
CA LEU A 4 23.81 -36.02 -21.10
C LEU A 4 24.80 -35.81 -19.97
N LEU A 5 24.80 -34.58 -19.42
CA LEU A 5 24.85 -34.28 -17.97
C LEU A 5 24.87 -32.74 -17.79
N ALA A 6 23.86 -32.05 -18.31
CA ALA A 6 23.67 -30.62 -18.02
C ALA A 6 22.18 -30.29 -18.04
N SER A 7 21.43 -30.89 -17.13
CA SER A 7 20.08 -30.44 -16.79
C SER A 7 19.74 -30.99 -15.41
N PHE A 8 20.42 -30.47 -14.39
CA PHE A 8 19.81 -30.44 -13.08
C PHE A 8 18.78 -29.30 -13.15
N PHE A 9 17.56 -29.69 -13.50
CA PHE A 9 16.38 -28.85 -13.57
C PHE A 9 16.23 -28.16 -12.20
N LEU A 10 16.72 -26.94 -12.08
CA LEU A 10 16.45 -26.07 -10.94
C LEU A 10 14.99 -25.62 -11.07
N LEU A 11 14.06 -26.53 -10.81
CA LEU A 11 12.66 -26.19 -10.60
C LEU A 11 12.57 -25.62 -9.17
N LEU A 12 13.10 -24.40 -9.02
CA LEU A 12 12.88 -23.58 -7.84
C LEU A 12 11.39 -23.28 -7.82
N THR A 13 10.68 -24.00 -6.96
CA THR A 13 9.27 -23.77 -6.65
C THR A 13 9.10 -22.30 -6.26
N MET A 14 8.59 -21.49 -7.18
CA MET A 14 7.97 -20.20 -6.86
C MET A 14 6.71 -20.51 -6.05
N LEU A 15 6.88 -20.78 -4.76
CA LEU A 15 5.77 -20.66 -3.82
C LEU A 15 5.34 -19.19 -3.89
N PRO A 16 4.10 -18.88 -4.28
CA PRO A 16 3.60 -17.54 -4.06
C PRO A 16 3.58 -17.39 -2.53
N ALA A 17 4.38 -16.46 -2.01
CA ALA A 17 4.19 -15.97 -0.66
C ALA A 17 2.82 -15.28 -0.67
N SER A 18 1.77 -16.06 -0.42
CA SER A 18 0.46 -15.50 -0.15
C SER A 18 0.65 -14.75 1.16
N ALA A 19 0.63 -13.42 1.10
CA ALA A 19 0.40 -12.63 2.30
C ALA A 19 -0.91 -13.18 2.88
N GLU A 20 -0.81 -13.86 4.02
CA GLU A 20 -1.97 -14.37 4.72
C GLU A 20 -2.75 -13.13 5.15
N GLU A 21 -3.79 -12.79 4.39
CA GLU A 21 -4.71 -11.71 4.75
C GLU A 21 -5.44 -12.18 6.01
N ASN A 22 -4.83 -11.92 7.16
CA ASN A 22 -5.38 -12.25 8.46
C ASN A 22 -6.49 -11.24 8.76
N HIS A 23 -7.62 -11.40 8.07
CA HIS A 23 -8.81 -10.59 8.29
C HIS A 23 -9.34 -10.93 9.68
N PRO A 24 -9.45 -9.94 10.59
CA PRO A 24 -10.04 -10.18 11.89
C PRO A 24 -11.46 -10.72 11.71
N THR A 25 -11.75 -11.87 12.30
CA THR A 25 -13.11 -12.42 12.31
C THR A 25 -13.87 -11.76 13.45
N PHE A 26 -14.92 -11.01 13.10
CA PHE A 26 -15.79 -10.35 14.08
C PHE A 26 -17.05 -11.16 14.35
N THR A 27 -17.48 -11.19 15.61
CA THR A 27 -18.81 -11.64 16.01
C THR A 27 -19.89 -10.71 15.45
N ASP A 28 -21.14 -11.18 15.42
CA ASP A 28 -22.25 -10.36 14.91
C ASP A 28 -22.48 -9.10 15.78
N THR A 29 -22.26 -9.20 17.09
CA THR A 29 -22.32 -8.06 18.02
C THR A 29 -21.22 -7.03 17.73
N GLU A 30 -20.00 -7.49 17.44
CA GLU A 30 -18.89 -6.60 17.07
C GLU A 30 -19.14 -5.94 15.71
N LYS A 31 -19.63 -6.70 14.72
CA LYS A 31 -20.03 -6.13 13.42
C LYS A 31 -21.10 -5.06 13.58
N ALA A 32 -22.14 -5.32 14.38
CA ALA A 32 -23.18 -4.35 14.67
C ALA A 32 -22.61 -3.07 15.32
N SER A 33 -21.67 -3.22 16.25
CA SER A 33 -20.97 -2.09 16.87
C SER A 33 -20.16 -1.28 15.86
N ILE A 34 -19.38 -1.94 15.00
CA ILE A 34 -18.59 -1.30 13.94
C ILE A 34 -19.51 -0.52 12.98
N LEU A 35 -20.59 -1.15 12.51
CA LEU A 35 -21.54 -0.56 11.57
C LEU A 35 -22.32 0.62 12.18
N SER A 36 -22.40 0.73 13.51
CA SER A 36 -23.04 1.87 14.17
C SER A 36 -22.30 3.20 13.96
N HIS A 37 -21.01 3.15 13.60
CA HIS A 37 -20.18 4.33 13.36
C HIS A 37 -20.34 4.96 11.98
N GLY A 38 -21.15 4.36 11.10
CA GLY A 38 -21.55 4.99 9.85
C GLY A 38 -21.77 3.98 8.72
N PRO A 39 -22.31 4.44 7.58
CA PRO A 39 -22.27 3.65 6.38
C PRO A 39 -20.82 3.56 5.90
N TRP A 40 -20.31 2.32 5.84
CA TRP A 40 -18.99 2.00 5.30
C TRP A 40 -19.17 1.24 3.98
N PRO A 41 -18.52 1.66 2.88
CA PRO A 41 -17.70 2.87 2.75
C PRO A 41 -18.55 4.15 2.72
N PRO A 42 -17.99 5.29 3.15
CA PRO A 42 -18.68 6.57 3.03
C PRO A 42 -18.90 6.92 1.55
N THR A 43 -20.02 7.59 1.25
CA THR A 43 -20.25 8.14 -0.08
C THR A 43 -19.18 9.19 -0.40
N LEU A 44 -18.46 9.00 -1.51
CA LEU A 44 -17.49 9.98 -1.99
C LEU A 44 -18.22 11.27 -2.37
N LYS A 45 -17.83 12.38 -1.75
CA LYS A 45 -18.29 13.73 -2.09
C LYS A 45 -17.07 14.57 -2.47
N PRO A 46 -17.14 15.35 -3.57
CA PRO A 46 -16.08 16.30 -3.89
C PRO A 46 -15.84 17.26 -2.72
N ASP A 47 -14.57 17.47 -2.42
CA ASP A 47 -14.13 18.42 -1.39
C ASP A 47 -14.34 19.85 -1.90
N PRO A 48 -15.18 20.67 -1.24
CA PRO A 48 -15.48 22.03 -1.70
C PRO A 48 -14.28 22.97 -1.62
N SER A 49 -13.25 22.66 -0.83
CA SER A 49 -12.02 23.45 -0.74
C SER A 49 -11.02 23.14 -1.86
N ASN A 50 -11.19 22.01 -2.55
CA ASN A 50 -10.34 21.58 -3.65
C ASN A 50 -11.09 21.68 -4.97
N ARG A 51 -10.79 22.73 -5.74
CA ARG A 51 -11.39 23.00 -7.06
C ARG A 51 -11.26 21.84 -8.08
N PHE A 52 -10.35 20.90 -7.86
CA PHE A 52 -10.12 19.74 -8.73
C PHE A 52 -10.64 18.42 -8.14
N SER A 53 -11.32 18.46 -6.99
CA SER A 53 -11.84 17.25 -6.34
C SER A 53 -12.79 16.50 -7.27
N GLY A 54 -12.56 15.18 -7.43
CA GLY A 54 -13.32 14.33 -8.33
C GLY A 54 -12.96 14.42 -9.82
N ALA A 55 -12.08 15.35 -10.24
CA ALA A 55 -11.67 15.44 -11.64
C ALA A 55 -10.74 14.26 -12.02
N PRO A 56 -11.08 13.42 -13.01
CA PRO A 56 -10.30 12.22 -13.33
C PRO A 56 -8.83 12.51 -13.67
N ALA A 57 -8.57 13.58 -14.41
CA ALA A 57 -7.22 13.99 -14.76
C ALA A 57 -6.39 14.41 -13.52
N ALA A 58 -7.01 15.07 -12.55
CA ALA A 58 -6.34 15.48 -11.32
C ALA A 58 -6.04 14.28 -10.42
N ILE A 59 -6.95 13.29 -10.37
CA ILE A 59 -6.74 12.02 -9.65
C ILE A 59 -5.55 11.27 -10.26
N ALA A 60 -5.51 11.10 -11.58
CA ALA A 60 -4.43 10.40 -12.27
C ALA A 60 -3.07 11.11 -12.07
N TYR A 61 -3.05 12.44 -12.17
CA TYR A 61 -1.85 13.22 -11.91
C TYR A 61 -1.40 13.13 -10.44
N GLY A 62 -2.34 13.19 -9.49
CA GLY A 62 -2.05 13.00 -8.07
C GLY A 62 -1.43 11.63 -7.77
N GLN A 63 -1.91 10.56 -8.42
CA GLN A 63 -1.31 9.22 -8.31
C GLN A 63 0.13 9.18 -8.83
N GLN A 64 0.46 9.92 -9.89
CA GLN A 64 1.84 10.05 -10.38
C GLN A 64 2.71 10.78 -9.36
N LEU A 65 2.25 11.93 -8.84
CA LEU A 65 2.97 12.69 -7.82
C LEU A 65 3.21 11.89 -6.54
N PHE A 66 2.25 11.06 -6.13
CA PHE A 66 2.37 10.20 -4.94
C PHE A 66 3.56 9.23 -5.02
N GLN A 67 3.95 8.85 -6.23
CA GLN A 67 5.05 7.93 -6.52
C GLN A 67 6.34 8.66 -6.95
N GLU A 68 6.31 9.99 -7.06
CA GLU A 68 7.41 10.77 -7.63
C GLU A 68 8.52 11.01 -6.61
N MET A 69 9.65 10.31 -6.79
CA MET A 69 10.80 10.45 -5.89
C MET A 69 11.52 11.79 -6.02
N ARG A 70 11.44 12.46 -7.19
CA ARG A 70 12.12 13.73 -7.45
C ARG A 70 11.62 14.87 -6.57
N LEU A 71 10.46 14.71 -5.90
CA LEU A 71 9.94 15.67 -4.94
C LEU A 71 10.70 15.67 -3.60
N SER A 72 11.44 14.59 -3.30
CA SER A 72 12.24 14.50 -2.07
C SER A 72 13.67 15.01 -2.25
N LYS A 73 14.29 15.40 -1.13
CA LYS A 73 15.71 15.76 -1.11
C LYS A 73 16.57 14.56 -1.54
N GLY A 74 17.40 14.77 -2.56
CA GLY A 74 18.29 13.74 -3.09
C GLY A 74 17.58 12.62 -3.85
N THR A 75 16.30 12.80 -4.20
CA THR A 75 15.50 11.85 -5.00
C THR A 75 15.44 10.44 -4.42
N LEU A 76 15.31 10.33 -3.10
CA LEU A 76 15.38 9.06 -2.35
C LEU A 76 14.03 8.50 -1.95
N LEU A 77 13.01 9.36 -1.80
CA LEU A 77 11.72 9.01 -1.20
C LEU A 77 10.56 9.58 -2.01
N SER A 78 9.43 8.90 -1.98
CA SER A 78 8.12 9.39 -2.41
C SER A 78 7.10 9.18 -1.29
N CYS A 79 5.86 9.65 -1.47
CA CYS A 79 4.78 9.33 -0.53
C CYS A 79 4.59 7.81 -0.43
N ALA A 80 4.67 7.11 -1.57
CA ALA A 80 4.54 5.66 -1.67
C ALA A 80 5.68 4.88 -0.98
N SER A 81 6.81 5.51 -0.63
CA SER A 81 7.89 4.84 0.11
C SER A 81 7.45 4.41 1.51
N CYS A 82 6.62 5.23 2.18
CA CYS A 82 6.05 4.92 3.50
C CYS A 82 4.57 4.56 3.45
N HIS A 83 3.83 5.03 2.45
CA HIS A 83 2.38 4.81 2.32
C HIS A 83 2.05 3.83 1.20
N GLN A 84 2.25 2.53 1.44
CA GLN A 84 2.14 1.48 0.43
C GLN A 84 0.68 1.01 0.25
N PRO A 85 0.05 1.14 -0.93
CA PRO A 85 -1.36 0.80 -1.12
C PRO A 85 -1.73 -0.65 -0.78
N ASP A 86 -0.83 -1.60 -1.06
CA ASP A 86 -0.96 -3.03 -0.76
C ASP A 86 -0.83 -3.36 0.73
N ARG A 87 -0.42 -2.38 1.55
CA ARG A 87 -0.28 -2.50 3.00
C ARG A 87 -1.10 -1.46 3.74
N GLN A 88 -2.31 -1.20 3.25
CA GLN A 88 -3.23 -0.26 3.87
C GLN A 88 -2.63 1.15 4.05
N PHE A 89 -1.77 1.56 3.11
CA PHE A 89 -1.01 2.81 3.13
C PHE A 89 -0.06 2.97 4.33
N MET A 90 0.53 1.85 4.78
CA MET A 90 1.57 1.78 5.81
C MET A 90 2.82 1.06 5.25
N ASP A 91 3.96 1.16 5.94
CA ASP A 91 5.22 0.49 5.57
C ASP A 91 5.59 -0.68 6.51
N GLY A 92 4.82 -0.88 7.57
CA GLY A 92 4.99 -1.99 8.52
C GLY A 92 6.12 -1.77 9.54
N VAL A 93 6.60 -0.53 9.71
CA VAL A 93 7.57 -0.20 10.76
C VAL A 93 6.93 0.67 11.84
N PRO A 94 7.36 0.56 13.12
CA PRO A 94 6.73 1.28 14.23
C PRO A 94 7.00 2.79 14.19
N LEU A 95 8.15 3.19 13.64
CA LEU A 95 8.57 4.59 13.51
C LEU A 95 9.03 4.86 12.09
N ASN A 96 8.72 6.04 11.59
CA ASN A 96 9.14 6.44 10.26
C ASN A 96 10.67 6.44 10.17
N ARG A 97 11.18 6.11 8.98
CA ARG A 97 12.62 6.10 8.68
C ARG A 97 13.05 7.24 7.77
N GLY A 98 12.08 7.93 7.16
CA GLY A 98 12.20 9.12 6.32
C GLY A 98 13.60 9.36 5.74
N HIS A 99 14.12 10.56 5.95
CA HIS A 99 15.54 10.85 5.71
C HIS A 99 16.43 10.45 6.89
N GLN A 100 15.84 10.27 8.08
CA GLN A 100 16.51 9.89 9.32
C GLN A 100 15.55 9.06 10.17
N LEU A 101 16.10 8.12 10.91
CA LEU A 101 15.35 7.29 11.86
C LEU A 101 14.88 8.15 13.04
N LEU A 102 13.61 8.04 13.40
CA LEU A 102 13.10 8.61 14.64
C LEU A 102 13.38 7.69 15.83
N ASP A 103 13.67 8.28 16.99
CA ASP A 103 13.87 7.60 18.27
C ASP A 103 12.61 7.63 19.17
N ARG A 104 11.60 8.40 18.78
CA ARG A 104 10.32 8.57 19.48
C ARG A 104 9.18 8.94 18.52
N HIS A 105 7.95 8.77 19.00
CA HIS A 105 6.71 9.22 18.32
C HIS A 105 6.52 10.74 18.43
#